data_AF-A0A4P9Y8R0-F1
#
_entry.id   AF-A0A4P9Y8R0-F1
#
_cell.length_a   1.000
_cell.length_b   1.000
_cell.length_c   1.000
_cell.angle_alpha   90.00
_cell.angle_beta   90.00
_cell.angle_gamma   90.00
#
_symmetry.space_group_name_H-M   'P 1'
#
loop_
_entity.id
_entity.type
_entity.pdbx_description
1 polymer ?
#
loop_
_entity_poly.entity_id
_entity_poly.type
_entity_poly.pdbx_seq_one_letter_code
_entity_poly.pdbx_strand_id
1 'polypeptide(L)'
;DEEEEMIMLFTQTVLRLDPDILIGWEVNKSSWGFLVQRGEFHLSTSHFAHGASRQPESVEERWRERKSTFVRIPGRYMFNMWRLMRSEVALNLYTMENVVFHVLKKRIPRYSSIDLTDAFNPDIPSWISVAHACKYMRRRCRLSLELARECGVFARASEFATIYGIDLFSVLVRGSQYRVESLLLRVSKLQSFLLPSPSTSQVASQKAVESIPLILEPQASYYEDPVIVLDFQSLYPSIMVAYNLCYSTCLGRINAEGDQMLGTFSYSIPPEKLQGLLDQDQVIAVASNGVMYVKPKVRESLLAQMLRELLETRIMLKQAMSHCKDDDRRWRQLDMRQLAIKLLCNVMYGYVGASFSGRMPCGDIADSIVQNARETLQNAIRMIQSRKDWGARVIYGDTDSVFVLTKGVDRKRAFEIGEEIALAVTQSNPSPIKLQMEKIYHPCILLAKKRYVGYKYRGPNDSHPILDAKGIETVRRDGCGMVQRVLGETIEELFVSKNLTMVRKKLEEEWGDLMAGKINLTECLISTEVKAEKYKKGPSTLMPEYGERVPFLVAFGRGQDARLIDQVVSPEEFVGRRLKLNYRYYVEKQLIPVLDRVLKLLGVDVRTWW
;
A
#
# COMPACT_ATOMS: atom_id res chain seq x y z
N ASP A 1 -4.07 -34.33 33.81
CA ASP A 1 -3.00 -33.82 34.69
C ASP A 1 -1.65 -33.68 33.99
N GLU A 2 -1.54 -34.16 32.75
CA GLU A 2 -0.31 -34.07 31.94
C GLU A 2 -0.51 -33.17 30.72
N GLU A 3 0.56 -32.52 30.26
CA GLU A 3 0.54 -31.65 29.07
C GLU A 3 0.17 -32.44 27.80
N GLU A 4 0.57 -33.70 27.72
CA GLU A 4 0.25 -34.60 26.61
C GLU A 4 -1.26 -34.79 26.43
N GLU A 5 -1.98 -35.08 27.52
CA GLU A 5 -3.44 -35.21 27.53
C GLU A 5 -4.12 -33.92 27.06
N MET A 6 -3.60 -32.76 27.48
CA MET A 6 -4.13 -31.46 27.07
C MET A 6 -3.96 -31.23 25.56
N ILE A 7 -2.81 -31.58 25.00
CA ILE A 7 -2.54 -31.48 23.56
C ILE A 7 -3.45 -32.44 22.78
N MET A 8 -3.64 -33.67 23.23
CA MET A 8 -4.54 -34.64 22.61
C MET A 8 -6.00 -34.16 22.64
N LEU A 9 -6.48 -33.69 23.79
CA LEU A 9 -7.85 -33.15 23.92
C LEU A 9 -8.06 -31.91 23.06
N PHE A 10 -7.06 -31.04 22.95
CA PHE A 10 -7.12 -29.88 22.06
C PHE A 10 -7.23 -30.32 20.59
N THR A 11 -6.42 -31.30 20.17
CA THR A 11 -6.46 -31.88 18.83
C THR A 11 -7.84 -32.44 18.50
N GLN A 12 -8.39 -33.27 19.40
CA GLN A 12 -9.74 -33.83 19.26
C GLN A 12 -10.80 -32.73 19.20
N THR A 13 -10.64 -31.65 19.96
CA THR A 13 -11.55 -30.51 19.94
C THR A 13 -11.52 -29.79 18.58
N VAL A 14 -10.33 -29.62 17.99
CA VAL A 14 -10.18 -29.04 16.65
C VAL A 14 -10.86 -29.93 15.61
N LEU A 15 -10.66 -31.26 15.67
CA LEU A 15 -11.34 -32.20 14.76
C LEU A 15 -12.87 -32.18 14.93
N ARG A 16 -13.35 -32.13 16.17
CA ARG A 16 -14.79 -32.12 16.48
C ARG A 16 -15.48 -30.83 16.03
N LEU A 17 -14.84 -29.68 16.24
CA LEU A 17 -15.38 -28.38 15.81
C LEU A 17 -15.20 -28.14 14.31
N ASP A 18 -14.21 -28.80 13.73
CA ASP A 18 -13.82 -28.77 12.32
C ASP A 18 -13.76 -27.35 11.69
N PRO A 19 -12.95 -26.42 12.21
CA PRO A 19 -12.87 -25.06 11.68
C PRO A 19 -12.15 -25.00 10.32
N ASP A 20 -12.72 -24.27 9.34
CA ASP A 20 -12.07 -24.01 8.06
C ASP A 20 -10.87 -23.05 8.17
N ILE A 21 -10.96 -22.11 9.11
CA ILE A 21 -9.98 -21.04 9.29
C ILE A 21 -9.47 -21.06 10.73
N LEU A 22 -8.15 -21.16 10.85
CA LEU A 22 -7.41 -21.02 12.10
C LEU A 22 -6.66 -19.69 12.09
N ILE A 23 -6.91 -18.86 13.11
CA ILE A 23 -6.21 -17.58 13.27
C ILE A 23 -5.52 -17.51 14.63
N GLY A 24 -4.51 -16.66 14.71
CA GLY A 24 -3.88 -16.28 15.98
C GLY A 24 -3.04 -15.02 15.79
N TRP A 25 -2.70 -14.35 16.90
CA TRP A 25 -1.88 -13.13 16.82
C TRP A 25 -0.53 -13.40 16.15
N GLU A 26 0.23 -14.33 16.71
CA GLU A 26 1.49 -14.84 16.18
C GLU A 26 1.40 -16.39 16.16
N VAL A 27 1.25 -16.95 14.96
CA VAL A 27 0.95 -18.39 14.76
C VAL A 27 2.18 -19.25 14.56
N ASN A 28 3.31 -18.68 14.15
CA ASN A 28 4.52 -19.44 13.85
C ASN A 28 5.35 -19.73 15.10
N LYS A 29 5.59 -18.73 15.95
CA LYS A 29 6.48 -18.87 17.12
C LYS A 29 5.77 -19.12 18.44
N SER A 30 4.56 -18.55 18.64
CA SER A 30 3.95 -18.49 19.98
C SER A 30 2.76 -19.42 20.17
N SER A 31 1.85 -19.53 19.20
CA SER A 31 0.62 -20.32 19.36
C SER A 31 0.69 -21.67 18.65
N TRP A 32 0.21 -21.75 17.41
CA TRP A 32 0.13 -23.02 16.67
C TRP A 32 1.49 -23.68 16.46
N GLY A 33 2.53 -22.93 16.09
CA GLY A 33 3.86 -23.50 15.90
C GLY A 33 4.52 -23.95 17.20
N PHE A 34 4.24 -23.29 18.33
CA PHE A 34 4.66 -23.79 19.63
C PHE A 34 3.97 -25.11 19.95
N LEU A 35 2.65 -25.22 19.72
CA LEU A 35 1.90 -26.47 19.91
C LEU A 35 2.40 -27.59 19.00
N VAL A 36 2.74 -27.29 17.74
CA VAL A 36 3.34 -28.28 16.82
C VAL A 36 4.67 -28.79 17.37
N GLN A 37 5.57 -27.90 17.80
CA GLN A 37 6.87 -28.28 18.36
C GLN A 37 6.74 -29.05 19.68
N ARG A 38 5.83 -28.63 20.59
CA ARG A 38 5.55 -29.36 21.84
C ARG A 38 4.92 -30.72 21.58
N GLY A 39 4.00 -30.80 20.62
CA GLY A 39 3.40 -32.06 20.20
C GLY A 39 4.43 -33.03 19.61
N GLU A 40 5.38 -32.55 18.80
CA GLU A 40 6.49 -33.38 18.31
C GLU A 40 7.37 -33.93 19.43
N PHE A 41 7.63 -33.11 20.46
CA PHE A 41 8.41 -33.52 21.63
C PHE A 41 7.72 -34.62 22.45
N HIS A 42 6.41 -34.48 22.70
CA HIS A 42 5.67 -35.40 23.56
C HIS A 42 5.15 -36.63 22.81
N LEU A 43 4.56 -36.45 21.63
CA LEU A 43 3.73 -37.49 21.00
C LEU A 43 4.49 -38.45 20.09
N SER A 44 5.77 -38.20 19.75
CA SER A 44 6.77 -39.01 19.00
C SER A 44 6.34 -39.75 17.70
N THR A 45 5.05 -39.97 17.46
CA THR A 45 4.41 -40.85 16.49
C THR A 45 3.11 -40.25 15.93
N SER A 46 2.50 -39.28 16.64
CA SER A 46 1.37 -38.49 16.11
C SER A 46 1.70 -36.99 16.15
N HIS A 47 2.14 -36.46 15.02
CA HIS A 47 2.39 -35.04 14.87
C HIS A 47 1.08 -34.25 15.14
N PHE A 48 1.10 -33.30 16.07
CA PHE A 48 -0.06 -32.45 16.38
C PHE A 48 -0.70 -31.82 15.11
N ALA A 49 0.12 -31.36 14.17
CA ALA A 49 -0.34 -30.84 12.87
C ALA A 49 -1.14 -31.88 12.05
N HIS A 50 -0.76 -33.16 12.16
CA HIS A 50 -1.41 -34.26 11.46
C HIS A 50 -2.70 -34.67 12.15
N GLY A 51 -2.70 -34.74 13.48
CA GLY A 51 -3.92 -34.99 14.26
C GLY A 51 -4.97 -33.90 14.09
N ALA A 52 -4.58 -32.67 13.74
CA ALA A 52 -5.49 -31.57 13.46
C ALA A 52 -5.85 -31.41 11.96
N SER A 53 -5.20 -32.16 11.06
CA SER A 53 -5.35 -32.07 9.59
C SER A 53 -6.68 -32.68 9.12
N ARG A 54 -7.22 -32.16 8.00
CA ARG A 54 -8.32 -32.82 7.26
C ARG A 54 -7.84 -33.75 6.16
N GLN A 55 -6.54 -33.72 5.82
CA GLN A 55 -5.97 -34.54 4.76
C GLN A 55 -5.06 -35.64 5.33
N PRO A 56 -5.18 -36.89 4.84
CA PRO A 56 -4.21 -37.94 5.13
C PRO A 56 -2.89 -37.64 4.43
N GLU A 57 -1.80 -38.13 5.02
CA GLU A 57 -0.43 -37.74 4.69
C GLU A 57 -0.01 -38.11 3.25
N SER A 58 0.77 -37.24 2.59
CA SER A 58 1.54 -37.57 1.39
C SER A 58 3.04 -37.32 1.61
N VAL A 59 3.90 -38.16 1.02
CA VAL A 59 5.37 -38.11 1.20
C VAL A 59 5.99 -36.78 0.76
N GLU A 60 5.38 -36.09 -0.21
CA GLU A 60 5.82 -34.77 -0.69
C GLU A 60 5.61 -33.64 0.34
N GLU A 61 4.63 -33.78 1.24
CA GLU A 61 4.27 -32.75 2.20
C GLU A 61 5.28 -32.69 3.36
N ARG A 62 5.80 -33.84 3.81
CA ARG A 62 6.95 -33.94 4.74
C ARG A 62 8.17 -33.16 4.28
N TRP A 63 8.43 -33.15 2.97
CA TRP A 63 9.62 -32.47 2.41
C TRP A 63 9.42 -30.96 2.30
N ARG A 64 8.19 -30.49 2.07
CA ARG A 64 7.82 -29.06 2.04
C ARG A 64 7.79 -28.44 3.43
N GLU A 65 7.31 -29.16 4.44
CA GLU A 65 7.26 -28.69 5.84
C GLU A 65 8.66 -28.41 6.40
N ARG A 66 9.66 -29.27 6.11
CA ARG A 66 11.05 -29.06 6.54
C ARG A 66 11.73 -27.80 5.96
N LYS A 67 11.19 -27.23 4.87
CA LYS A 67 11.72 -26.01 4.23
C LYS A 67 10.85 -24.77 4.45
N SER A 68 9.64 -24.93 4.96
CA SER A 68 8.70 -23.82 5.18
C SER A 68 8.91 -23.19 6.55
N THR A 69 9.07 -21.87 6.60
CA THR A 69 9.08 -21.08 7.84
C THR A 69 7.69 -20.84 8.44
N PHE A 70 6.64 -21.33 7.78
CA PHE A 70 5.24 -21.14 8.18
C PHE A 70 4.60 -22.45 8.63
N VAL A 71 3.85 -22.36 9.73
CA VAL A 71 3.05 -23.48 10.25
C VAL A 71 1.86 -23.72 9.33
N ARG A 72 1.63 -24.99 8.97
CA ARG A 72 0.53 -25.40 8.09
C ARG A 72 -0.19 -26.60 8.70
N ILE A 73 -1.52 -26.58 8.62
CA ILE A 73 -2.39 -27.72 8.95
C ILE A 73 -3.20 -28.03 7.69
N PRO A 74 -2.87 -29.10 6.95
CA PRO A 74 -3.51 -29.39 5.68
C PRO A 74 -5.04 -29.48 5.76
N GLY A 75 -5.72 -28.95 4.74
CA GLY A 75 -7.17 -28.82 4.69
C GLY A 75 -7.79 -27.70 5.54
N ARG A 76 -6.97 -26.90 6.24
CA ARG A 76 -7.41 -25.69 6.97
C ARG A 76 -6.58 -24.48 6.57
N TYR A 77 -7.21 -23.32 6.49
CA TYR A 77 -6.52 -22.06 6.24
C TYR A 77 -5.95 -21.50 7.53
N MET A 78 -4.66 -21.13 7.52
CA MET A 78 -3.98 -20.55 8.68
C MET A 78 -3.58 -19.10 8.42
N PHE A 79 -3.94 -18.21 9.33
CA PHE A 79 -3.59 -16.79 9.22
C PHE A 79 -2.90 -16.24 10.45
N ASN A 80 -1.77 -15.58 10.21
CA ASN A 80 -1.04 -14.80 11.18
C ASN A 80 -1.64 -13.38 11.25
N MET A 81 -2.30 -13.05 12.36
CA MET A 81 -3.08 -11.80 12.45
C MET A 81 -2.21 -10.56 12.45
N TRP A 82 -1.04 -10.52 13.12
CA TRP A 82 -0.24 -9.28 13.07
C TRP A 82 0.27 -9.01 11.64
N ARG A 83 0.59 -10.06 10.87
CA ARG A 83 0.97 -9.93 9.46
C ARG A 83 -0.20 -9.46 8.60
N LEU A 84 -1.41 -9.98 8.82
CA LEU A 84 -2.62 -9.48 8.17
C LEU A 84 -2.87 -8.02 8.52
N MET A 85 -2.82 -7.66 9.81
CA MET A 85 -3.05 -6.29 10.25
C MET A 85 -2.02 -5.31 9.65
N ARG A 86 -0.80 -5.76 9.35
CA ARG A 86 0.21 -4.96 8.64
C ARG A 86 -0.19 -4.59 7.22
N SER A 87 -0.90 -5.46 6.50
CA SER A 87 -1.47 -5.13 5.19
C SER A 87 -2.73 -4.27 5.27
N GLU A 88 -3.42 -4.28 6.42
CA GLU A 88 -4.72 -3.62 6.61
C GLU A 88 -4.61 -2.18 7.12
N VAL A 89 -3.72 -1.95 8.09
CA VAL A 89 -3.55 -0.63 8.73
C VAL A 89 -2.08 -0.24 8.77
N ALA A 90 -1.78 1.01 8.39
CA ALA A 90 -0.44 1.55 8.41
C ALA A 90 -0.10 2.11 9.79
N LEU A 91 0.57 1.32 10.63
CA LEU A 91 0.96 1.71 11.99
C LEU A 91 2.49 1.72 12.15
N ASN A 92 2.95 2.42 13.19
CA ASN A 92 4.37 2.45 13.57
C ASN A 92 4.79 1.19 14.34
N LEU A 93 3.85 0.54 15.04
CA LEU A 93 4.07 -0.70 15.79
C LEU A 93 2.88 -1.64 15.61
N TYR A 94 3.17 -2.94 15.48
CA TYR A 94 2.17 -3.98 15.28
C TYR A 94 2.09 -4.95 16.46
N THR A 95 2.18 -4.41 17.68
CA THR A 95 1.79 -5.16 18.89
C THR A 95 0.26 -5.26 18.96
N MET A 96 -0.27 -6.29 19.63
CA MET A 96 -1.72 -6.46 19.76
C MET A 96 -2.35 -5.23 20.41
N GLU A 97 -1.71 -4.70 21.45
CA GLU A 97 -2.20 -3.56 22.22
C GLU A 97 -2.31 -2.31 21.34
N ASN A 98 -1.28 -2.04 20.53
CA ASN A 98 -1.27 -0.88 19.65
C ASN A 98 -2.33 -1.00 18.54
N VAL A 99 -2.44 -2.18 17.94
CA VAL A 99 -3.42 -2.44 16.89
C VAL A 99 -4.85 -2.35 17.44
N VAL A 100 -5.12 -2.93 18.62
CA VAL A 100 -6.41 -2.84 19.31
C VAL A 100 -6.76 -1.39 19.65
N PHE A 101 -5.78 -0.59 20.09
CA PHE A 101 -6.00 0.83 20.35
C PHE A 101 -6.37 1.59 19.08
N HIS A 102 -5.66 1.39 17.97
CA HIS A 102 -5.93 2.14 16.74
C HIS A 102 -7.17 1.67 15.98
N VAL A 103 -7.47 0.36 16.01
CA VAL A 103 -8.59 -0.24 15.27
C VAL A 103 -9.87 -0.27 16.12
N LEU A 104 -9.81 -0.86 17.33
CA LEU A 104 -10.99 -1.03 18.19
C LEU A 104 -11.22 0.13 19.16
N LYS A 105 -10.32 1.13 19.19
CA LYS A 105 -10.37 2.29 20.10
C LYS A 105 -10.42 1.90 21.58
N LYS A 106 -9.75 0.79 21.95
CA LYS A 106 -9.70 0.25 23.31
C LYS A 106 -8.27 0.17 23.82
N ARG A 107 -8.02 0.60 25.06
CA ARG A 107 -6.77 0.30 25.78
C ARG A 107 -6.91 -1.04 26.48
N ILE A 108 -5.87 -1.87 26.38
CA ILE A 108 -5.81 -3.19 27.00
C ILE A 108 -4.48 -3.34 27.75
N PRO A 109 -4.43 -4.09 28.87
CA PRO A 109 -3.19 -4.32 29.59
C PRO A 109 -2.27 -5.30 28.83
N ARG A 110 -0.97 -5.16 29.07
CA ARG A 110 0.05 -6.14 28.68
C ARG A 110 0.74 -6.64 29.95
N TYR A 111 0.68 -7.94 30.18
CA TYR A 111 1.43 -8.62 31.24
C TYR A 111 2.69 -9.24 30.64
N SER A 112 3.78 -9.24 31.40
CA SER A 112 5.02 -9.91 31.00
C SER A 112 4.89 -11.43 31.14
N SER A 113 5.80 -12.17 30.51
CA SER A 113 5.85 -13.63 30.66
C SER A 113 6.13 -14.07 32.10
N ILE A 114 6.81 -13.22 32.88
CA ILE A 114 7.09 -13.47 34.30
C ILE A 114 5.79 -13.33 35.09
N ASP A 115 5.06 -12.21 34.91
CA ASP A 115 3.77 -11.98 35.59
C ASP A 115 2.78 -13.14 35.33
N LEU A 116 2.77 -13.66 34.11
CA LEU A 116 1.92 -14.79 33.73
C LEU A 116 2.40 -16.11 34.32
N THR A 117 3.71 -16.37 34.38
CA THR A 117 4.27 -17.56 35.02
C THR A 117 3.99 -17.55 36.52
N ASP A 118 4.19 -16.41 37.18
CA ASP A 118 3.96 -16.24 38.62
C ASP A 118 2.49 -16.47 38.99
N ALA A 119 1.55 -16.19 38.06
CA ALA A 119 0.14 -16.49 38.27
C ALA A 119 -0.18 -18.00 38.36
N PHE A 120 0.71 -18.87 37.86
CA PHE A 120 0.64 -20.33 37.96
C PHE A 120 1.61 -20.90 39.01
N ASN A 121 2.24 -20.06 39.84
CA ASN A 121 3.19 -20.52 40.84
C ASN A 121 2.49 -21.40 41.90
N PRO A 122 2.88 -22.69 42.02
CA PRO A 122 2.28 -23.61 42.99
C PRO A 122 2.57 -23.23 44.45
N ASP A 123 3.62 -22.46 44.72
CA ASP A 123 4.04 -22.04 46.07
C ASP A 123 3.15 -20.93 46.64
N ILE A 124 2.41 -20.22 45.78
CA ILE A 124 1.43 -19.19 46.15
C ILE A 124 0.10 -19.51 45.46
N PRO A 125 -0.55 -20.63 45.80
CA PRO A 125 -1.70 -21.14 45.06
C PRO A 125 -2.90 -20.22 45.27
N SER A 126 -3.24 -19.47 44.21
CA SER A 126 -4.41 -18.61 44.15
C SER A 126 -5.19 -18.93 42.89
N TRP A 127 -6.35 -19.58 43.06
CA TRP A 127 -7.27 -19.85 41.95
C TRP A 127 -7.67 -18.55 41.21
N ILE A 128 -7.65 -17.42 41.91
CA ILE A 128 -7.92 -16.09 41.35
C ILE A 128 -6.82 -15.69 40.35
N SER A 129 -5.55 -15.91 40.70
CA SER A 129 -4.41 -15.59 39.83
C SER A 129 -4.44 -16.44 38.55
N VAL A 130 -4.66 -17.75 38.68
CA VAL A 130 -4.82 -18.67 37.55
C VAL A 130 -6.03 -18.27 36.68
N ALA A 131 -7.19 -18.01 37.30
CA ALA A 131 -8.38 -17.57 36.58
C ALA A 131 -8.16 -16.24 35.84
N HIS A 132 -7.39 -15.32 36.43
CA HIS A 132 -7.04 -14.05 35.80
C HIS A 132 -6.14 -14.25 34.58
N ALA A 133 -5.10 -15.09 34.67
CA ALA A 133 -4.24 -15.43 33.54
C ALA A 133 -5.01 -16.11 32.39
N CYS A 134 -5.90 -17.07 32.72
CA CYS A 134 -6.79 -17.71 31.75
C CYS A 134 -7.75 -16.71 31.08
N LYS A 135 -8.35 -15.80 31.86
CA LYS A 135 -9.23 -14.73 31.34
C LYS A 135 -8.47 -13.78 30.43
N TYR A 136 -7.22 -13.45 30.76
CA TYR A 136 -6.34 -12.65 29.94
C TYR A 136 -6.07 -13.31 28.59
N MET A 137 -5.64 -14.58 28.58
CA MET A 137 -5.36 -15.33 27.34
C MET A 137 -6.62 -15.49 26.48
N ARG A 138 -7.76 -15.83 27.09
CA ARG A 138 -9.05 -15.90 26.39
C ARG A 138 -9.43 -14.56 25.75
N ARG A 139 -9.19 -13.43 26.45
CA ARG A 139 -9.44 -12.09 25.91
C ARG A 139 -8.55 -11.81 24.70
N ARG A 140 -7.27 -12.18 24.74
CA ARG A 140 -6.35 -12.02 23.59
C ARG A 140 -6.81 -12.82 22.36
N CYS A 141 -7.21 -14.08 22.53
CA CYS A 141 -7.77 -14.88 21.43
C CYS A 141 -9.03 -14.22 20.83
N ARG A 142 -9.92 -13.73 21.68
CA ARG A 142 -11.13 -13.01 21.23
C ARG A 142 -10.81 -11.71 20.49
N LEU A 143 -9.79 -10.97 20.92
CA LEU A 143 -9.37 -9.72 20.26
C LEU A 143 -8.86 -9.97 18.83
N SER A 144 -8.18 -11.10 18.56
CA SER A 144 -7.80 -11.48 17.19
C SER A 144 -9.02 -11.63 16.27
N LEU A 145 -10.11 -12.22 16.77
CA LEU A 145 -11.37 -12.34 16.03
C LEU A 145 -12.09 -10.99 15.87
N GLU A 146 -12.14 -10.17 16.93
CA GLU A 146 -12.72 -8.82 16.89
C GLU A 146 -12.00 -7.93 15.86
N LEU A 147 -10.67 -7.99 15.80
CA LEU A 147 -9.87 -7.25 14.82
C LEU A 147 -10.14 -7.70 13.38
N ALA A 148 -10.15 -9.01 13.12
CA ALA A 148 -10.43 -9.55 11.79
C ALA A 148 -11.82 -9.12 11.28
N ARG A 149 -12.81 -9.08 12.19
CA ARG A 149 -14.18 -8.65 11.90
C ARG A 149 -14.25 -7.15 11.64
N GLU A 150 -13.64 -6.34 12.49
CA GLU A 150 -13.67 -4.86 12.35
C GLU A 150 -13.02 -4.41 11.04
N CYS A 151 -11.90 -5.01 10.67
CA CYS A 151 -11.24 -4.70 9.38
C CYS A 151 -11.93 -5.34 8.17
N GLY A 152 -12.94 -6.19 8.37
CA GLY A 152 -13.68 -6.87 7.31
C GLY A 152 -12.81 -7.78 6.45
N VAL A 153 -11.71 -8.32 6.98
CA VAL A 153 -10.64 -9.00 6.20
C VAL A 153 -11.20 -10.14 5.37
N PHE A 154 -11.93 -11.06 6.00
CA PHE A 154 -12.46 -12.24 5.32
C PHE A 154 -13.65 -11.93 4.41
N ALA A 155 -14.51 -10.97 4.79
CA ALA A 155 -15.61 -10.53 3.94
C ALA A 155 -15.08 -9.92 2.63
N ARG A 156 -14.09 -9.02 2.73
CA ARG A 156 -13.43 -8.43 1.57
C ARG A 156 -12.68 -9.47 0.75
N ALA A 157 -11.93 -10.37 1.40
CA ALA A 157 -11.23 -11.45 0.71
C ALA A 157 -12.19 -12.36 -0.07
N SER A 158 -13.38 -12.64 0.47
CA SER A 158 -14.41 -13.41 -0.20
C SER A 158 -14.93 -12.70 -1.46
N GLU A 159 -15.27 -11.41 -1.39
CA GLU A 159 -15.72 -10.67 -2.58
C GLU A 159 -14.61 -10.56 -3.63
N PHE A 160 -13.36 -10.38 -3.19
CA PHE A 160 -12.20 -10.36 -4.07
C PHE A 160 -12.00 -11.72 -4.75
N ALA A 161 -12.15 -12.82 -4.01
CA ALA A 161 -12.06 -14.18 -4.55
C ALA A 161 -13.10 -14.41 -5.66
N THR A 162 -14.34 -13.93 -5.48
CA THR A 162 -15.39 -13.99 -6.49
C THR A 162 -15.02 -13.20 -7.76
N ILE A 163 -14.56 -11.95 -7.62
CA ILE A 163 -14.19 -11.12 -8.78
C ILE A 163 -12.94 -11.67 -9.49
N TYR A 164 -11.94 -12.09 -8.73
CA TYR A 164 -10.68 -12.57 -9.29
C TYR A 164 -10.75 -14.02 -9.76
N GLY A 165 -11.77 -14.78 -9.35
CA GLY A 165 -11.93 -16.22 -9.58
C GLY A 165 -10.74 -17.04 -9.08
N ILE A 166 -10.33 -16.79 -7.84
CA ILE A 166 -9.28 -17.55 -7.11
C ILE A 166 -9.78 -17.89 -5.70
N ASP A 167 -9.10 -18.81 -5.01
CA ASP A 167 -9.46 -19.17 -3.63
C ASP A 167 -9.16 -18.03 -2.63
N LEU A 168 -9.88 -18.06 -1.49
CA LEU A 168 -9.79 -17.03 -0.44
C LEU A 168 -8.38 -16.88 0.15
N PHE A 169 -7.65 -17.98 0.31
CA PHE A 169 -6.30 -17.93 0.86
C PHE A 169 -5.33 -17.28 -0.12
N SER A 170 -5.44 -17.59 -1.41
CA SER A 170 -4.66 -16.94 -2.46
C SER A 170 -4.91 -15.44 -2.57
N VAL A 171 -6.12 -14.95 -2.28
CA VAL A 171 -6.38 -13.49 -2.24
C VAL A 171 -5.48 -12.79 -1.23
N LEU A 172 -5.34 -13.38 -0.03
CA LEU A 172 -4.62 -12.80 1.10
C LEU A 172 -3.10 -13.03 1.03
N VAL A 173 -2.66 -14.14 0.44
CA VAL A 173 -1.25 -14.59 0.49
C VAL A 173 -0.51 -14.42 -0.83
N ARG A 174 -1.18 -14.55 -1.99
CA ARG A 174 -0.52 -14.46 -3.30
C ARG A 174 -0.45 -13.03 -3.82
N GLY A 175 0.58 -12.77 -4.61
CA GLY A 175 0.84 -11.47 -5.22
C GLY A 175 -0.14 -11.08 -6.33
N SER A 176 -0.02 -9.84 -6.81
CA SER A 176 -0.89 -9.24 -7.83
C SER A 176 -0.89 -9.98 -9.17
N GLN A 177 0.26 -10.51 -9.61
CA GLN A 177 0.37 -11.22 -10.89
C GLN A 177 -0.58 -12.44 -10.97
N TYR A 178 -0.74 -13.18 -9.87
CA TYR A 178 -1.63 -14.34 -9.84
C TYR A 178 -3.11 -13.95 -10.07
N ARG A 179 -3.50 -12.77 -9.60
CA ARG A 179 -4.86 -12.22 -9.80
C ARG A 179 -5.11 -11.89 -11.27
N VAL A 180 -4.10 -11.30 -11.93
CA VAL A 180 -4.14 -10.98 -13.37
C VAL A 180 -4.19 -12.25 -14.21
N GLU A 181 -3.29 -13.21 -13.95
CA GLU A 181 -3.22 -14.47 -14.69
C GLU A 181 -4.54 -15.24 -14.63
N SER A 182 -5.18 -15.29 -13.45
CA SER A 182 -6.43 -16.02 -13.27
C SER A 182 -7.53 -15.53 -14.21
N LEU A 183 -7.64 -14.21 -14.40
CA LEU A 183 -8.60 -13.63 -15.33
C LEU A 183 -8.13 -13.76 -16.79
N LEU A 184 -6.87 -13.42 -17.06
CA LEU A 184 -6.29 -13.48 -18.41
C LEU A 184 -6.43 -14.87 -19.03
N LEU A 185 -6.16 -15.94 -18.26
CA LEU A 185 -6.30 -17.32 -18.70
C LEU A 185 -7.74 -17.69 -19.06
N ARG A 186 -8.75 -17.13 -18.37
CA ARG A 186 -10.15 -17.41 -18.69
C ARG A 186 -10.56 -16.72 -19.99
N VAL A 187 -10.23 -15.44 -20.13
CA VAL A 187 -10.56 -14.68 -21.35
C VAL A 187 -9.80 -15.25 -22.56
N SER A 188 -8.53 -15.60 -22.40
CA SER A 188 -7.70 -16.16 -23.46
C SER A 188 -8.22 -17.51 -23.95
N LYS A 189 -8.67 -18.39 -23.04
CA LYS A 189 -9.21 -19.71 -23.38
C LYS A 189 -10.47 -19.63 -24.23
N LEU A 190 -11.35 -18.66 -23.98
CA LEU A 190 -12.58 -18.47 -24.76
C LEU A 190 -12.30 -18.11 -26.23
N GLN A 191 -11.14 -17.53 -26.51
CA GLN A 191 -10.70 -17.14 -27.84
C GLN A 191 -9.58 -18.04 -28.40
N SER A 192 -9.37 -19.22 -27.79
CA SER A 192 -8.37 -20.21 -28.22
C SER A 192 -6.92 -19.67 -28.28
N PHE A 193 -6.59 -18.70 -27.42
CA PHE A 193 -5.21 -18.22 -27.28
C PHE A 193 -4.35 -19.18 -26.46
N LEU A 194 -3.10 -19.33 -26.88
CA LEU A 194 -2.04 -19.97 -26.11
C LEU A 194 -1.20 -18.89 -25.44
N LEU A 195 -1.11 -18.95 -24.11
CA LEU A 195 -0.32 -18.01 -23.33
C LEU A 195 1.10 -18.55 -23.12
N PRO A 196 2.14 -17.78 -23.46
CA PRO A 196 3.50 -18.19 -23.21
C PRO A 196 3.85 -18.32 -21.71
N SER A 197 4.83 -19.15 -21.39
CA SER A 197 5.39 -19.33 -20.04
C SER A 197 6.93 -19.26 -20.07
N PRO A 198 7.52 -18.06 -20.10
CA PRO A 198 8.97 -17.88 -20.17
C PRO A 198 9.68 -18.32 -18.88
N SER A 199 10.93 -18.76 -19.04
CA SER A 199 11.84 -19.02 -17.92
C SER A 199 12.34 -17.71 -17.28
N THR A 200 12.91 -17.81 -16.08
CA THR A 200 13.55 -16.67 -15.42
C THR A 200 14.72 -16.11 -16.23
N SER A 201 15.46 -16.96 -16.94
CA SER A 201 16.55 -16.53 -17.83
C SER A 201 16.02 -15.73 -19.03
N GLN A 202 14.93 -16.18 -19.65
CA GLN A 202 14.28 -15.45 -20.75
C GLN A 202 13.75 -14.09 -20.29
N VAL A 203 13.13 -14.04 -19.11
CA VAL A 203 12.65 -12.79 -18.50
C VAL A 203 13.81 -11.83 -18.23
N ALA A 204 14.95 -12.33 -17.76
CA ALA A 204 16.14 -11.50 -17.51
C ALA A 204 16.80 -11.01 -18.80
N SER A 205 16.67 -11.74 -19.92
CA SER A 205 17.25 -11.37 -21.22
C SER A 205 16.34 -10.47 -22.07
N GLN A 206 15.11 -10.17 -21.62
CA GLN A 206 14.20 -9.32 -22.37
C GLN A 206 14.72 -7.87 -22.46
N LYS A 207 14.23 -7.12 -23.45
CA LYS A 207 14.54 -5.69 -23.55
C LYS A 207 14.09 -4.94 -22.29
N ALA A 208 14.98 -4.11 -21.73
CA ALA A 208 14.63 -3.24 -20.62
C ALA A 208 13.58 -2.21 -21.03
N VAL A 209 12.69 -1.87 -20.10
CA VAL A 209 11.71 -0.77 -20.26
C VAL A 209 12.47 0.55 -20.26
N GLU A 210 12.29 1.36 -21.30
CA GLU A 210 13.01 2.63 -21.50
C GLU A 210 12.17 3.85 -21.10
N SER A 211 10.86 3.72 -21.13
CA SER A 211 9.92 4.82 -20.91
C SER A 211 9.73 5.11 -19.44
N ILE A 212 9.91 6.37 -19.07
CA ILE A 212 9.69 6.86 -17.71
C ILE A 212 8.44 7.74 -17.69
N PRO A 213 7.53 7.53 -16.72
CA PRO A 213 6.36 8.38 -16.55
C PRO A 213 6.72 9.85 -16.33
N LEU A 214 5.84 10.76 -16.74
CA LEU A 214 6.09 12.20 -16.58
C LEU A 214 5.79 12.64 -15.15
N ILE A 215 6.81 13.18 -14.48
CA ILE A 215 6.66 13.91 -13.22
C ILE A 215 7.33 15.26 -13.42
N LEU A 216 6.53 16.33 -13.47
CA LEU A 216 7.05 17.68 -13.59
C LEU A 216 7.77 18.07 -12.30
N GLU A 217 8.79 18.93 -12.39
CA GLU A 217 9.31 19.57 -11.19
C GLU A 217 8.25 20.52 -10.65
N PRO A 218 7.84 20.39 -9.37
CA PRO A 218 6.93 21.36 -8.78
C PRO A 218 7.62 22.69 -8.66
N GLN A 219 6.87 23.76 -8.88
CA GLN A 219 7.29 25.08 -8.42
C GLN A 219 7.16 25.11 -6.90
N ALA A 220 8.28 24.92 -6.20
CA ALA A 220 8.29 24.83 -4.75
C ALA A 220 7.93 26.18 -4.14
N SER A 221 6.79 26.26 -3.45
CA SER A 221 6.30 27.49 -2.85
C SER A 221 5.13 27.23 -1.91
N TYR A 222 4.77 28.26 -1.15
CA TYR A 222 3.49 28.37 -0.46
C TYR A 222 2.49 29.11 -1.37
N TYR A 223 1.35 28.48 -1.62
CA TYR A 223 0.29 29.00 -2.47
C TYR A 223 -0.93 29.37 -1.63
N GLU A 224 -1.20 30.66 -1.54
CA GLU A 224 -2.43 31.17 -0.92
C GLU A 224 -3.63 31.06 -1.85
N ASP A 225 -3.43 31.24 -3.15
CA ASP A 225 -4.49 31.11 -4.16
C ASP A 225 -4.91 29.64 -4.37
N PRO A 226 -6.13 29.39 -4.86
CA PRO A 226 -6.59 28.04 -5.20
C PRO A 226 -5.68 27.33 -6.20
N VAL A 227 -5.36 26.07 -5.88
CA VAL A 227 -4.71 25.13 -6.79
C VAL A 227 -5.69 24.01 -7.10
N ILE A 228 -6.15 23.98 -8.35
CA ILE A 228 -7.03 22.95 -8.90
C ILE A 228 -6.21 21.68 -9.12
N VAL A 229 -6.73 20.55 -8.67
CA VAL A 229 -6.13 19.23 -8.91
C VAL A 229 -7.03 18.42 -9.84
N LEU A 230 -6.52 18.17 -11.04
CA LEU A 230 -7.16 17.36 -12.06
C LEU A 230 -6.46 16.01 -12.15
N ASP A 231 -7.20 14.92 -12.31
CA ASP A 231 -6.66 13.55 -12.34
C ASP A 231 -7.31 12.71 -13.44
N PHE A 232 -6.51 11.93 -14.19
CA PHE A 232 -7.03 11.03 -15.21
C PHE A 232 -7.58 9.75 -14.59
N GLN A 233 -8.83 9.41 -14.92
CA GLN A 233 -9.43 8.19 -14.40
C GLN A 233 -8.79 6.95 -15.01
N SER A 234 -8.08 6.18 -14.16
CA SER A 234 -7.49 4.90 -14.55
C SER A 234 -6.63 5.04 -15.81
N LEU A 235 -5.70 6.01 -15.83
CA LEU A 235 -4.97 6.44 -17.03
C LEU A 235 -4.39 5.27 -17.85
N TYR A 236 -3.55 4.42 -17.26
CA TYR A 236 -2.93 3.30 -18.00
C TYR A 236 -3.94 2.29 -18.55
N PRO A 237 -4.92 1.78 -17.76
CA PRO A 237 -6.02 0.99 -18.33
C PRO A 237 -6.74 1.68 -19.49
N SER A 238 -7.05 2.96 -19.37
CA SER A 238 -7.76 3.73 -20.40
C SER A 238 -6.92 3.88 -21.67
N ILE A 239 -5.60 4.07 -21.55
CA ILE A 239 -4.65 4.10 -22.69
C ILE A 239 -4.62 2.74 -23.40
N MET A 240 -4.55 1.64 -22.64
CA MET A 240 -4.56 0.29 -23.22
C MET A 240 -5.83 0.02 -24.04
N VAL A 241 -6.98 0.48 -23.54
CA VAL A 241 -8.27 0.34 -24.23
C VAL A 241 -8.33 1.26 -25.45
N ALA A 242 -8.03 2.55 -25.30
CA ALA A 242 -8.17 3.56 -26.35
C ALA A 242 -7.28 3.29 -27.56
N TYR A 243 -6.05 2.82 -27.32
CA TYR A 243 -5.06 2.56 -28.36
C TYR A 243 -4.92 1.07 -28.72
N ASN A 244 -5.82 0.21 -28.23
CA ASN A 244 -5.85 -1.23 -28.54
C ASN A 244 -4.53 -1.97 -28.23
N LEU A 245 -3.83 -1.59 -27.14
CA LEU A 245 -2.49 -2.08 -26.81
C LEU A 245 -2.55 -3.45 -26.12
N CYS A 246 -1.99 -4.49 -26.74
CA CYS A 246 -1.94 -5.85 -26.18
C CYS A 246 -0.96 -6.76 -26.93
N TYR A 247 -0.61 -7.88 -26.27
CA TYR A 247 0.10 -9.00 -26.88
C TYR A 247 -0.56 -9.50 -28.19
N SER A 248 -1.90 -9.54 -28.26
CA SER A 248 -2.64 -10.10 -29.39
C SER A 248 -2.76 -9.16 -30.60
N THR A 249 -2.39 -7.89 -30.44
CA THR A 249 -2.52 -6.83 -31.46
C THR A 249 -1.19 -6.22 -31.87
N CYS A 250 -0.11 -6.48 -31.13
CA CYS A 250 1.23 -6.00 -31.42
C CYS A 250 1.80 -6.65 -32.69
N LEU A 251 2.32 -5.83 -33.61
CA LEU A 251 3.00 -6.24 -34.83
C LEU A 251 4.52 -5.99 -34.77
N GLY A 252 5.01 -5.41 -33.67
CA GLY A 252 6.42 -5.12 -33.48
C GLY A 252 6.86 -3.72 -33.93
N ARG A 253 8.16 -3.47 -34.04
CA ARG A 253 8.69 -2.12 -34.34
C ARG A 253 8.70 -1.84 -35.84
N ILE A 254 8.51 -0.57 -36.22
CA ILE A 254 8.46 -0.12 -37.63
C ILE A 254 9.75 -0.46 -38.40
N ASN A 255 10.91 -0.37 -37.76
CA ASN A 255 12.23 -0.55 -38.39
C ASN A 255 12.94 -1.83 -37.93
N ALA A 256 12.20 -2.88 -37.60
CA ALA A 256 12.83 -4.13 -37.17
C ALA A 256 13.34 -4.92 -38.38
N GLU A 257 14.63 -5.24 -38.40
CA GLU A 257 15.24 -6.17 -39.35
C GLU A 257 15.23 -7.59 -38.78
N GLY A 258 14.67 -8.54 -39.51
CA GLY A 258 14.65 -9.97 -39.13
C GLY A 258 13.62 -10.33 -38.05
N ASP A 259 13.97 -11.33 -37.24
CA ASP A 259 13.13 -11.85 -36.17
C ASP A 259 12.88 -10.78 -35.09
N GLN A 260 11.60 -10.58 -34.76
CA GLN A 260 11.17 -9.61 -33.75
C GLN A 260 10.91 -10.30 -32.42
N MET A 261 11.00 -9.53 -31.33
CA MET A 261 10.71 -10.02 -29.99
C MET A 261 9.37 -9.48 -29.49
N LEU A 262 8.46 -10.35 -29.07
CA LEU A 262 7.27 -9.99 -28.30
C LEU A 262 7.51 -10.36 -26.84
N GLY A 263 8.09 -9.41 -26.10
CA GLY A 263 8.54 -9.65 -24.74
C GLY A 263 9.71 -10.63 -24.70
N THR A 264 9.41 -11.90 -24.43
CA THR A 264 10.41 -12.97 -24.28
C THR A 264 10.43 -13.98 -25.43
N PHE A 265 9.60 -13.77 -26.46
CA PHE A 265 9.42 -14.71 -27.57
C PHE A 265 9.84 -14.09 -28.89
N SER A 266 10.64 -14.84 -29.67
CA SER A 266 10.92 -14.49 -31.06
C SER A 266 9.73 -14.85 -31.95
N TYR A 267 9.42 -13.99 -32.91
CA TYR A 267 8.43 -14.22 -33.94
C TYR A 267 8.81 -13.48 -35.23
N SER A 268 8.31 -13.97 -36.36
CA SER A 268 8.43 -13.31 -37.65
C SER A 268 7.05 -13.17 -38.29
N ILE A 269 6.80 -11.98 -38.87
CA ILE A 269 5.59 -11.72 -39.63
C ILE A 269 5.93 -11.92 -41.11
N PRO A 270 5.22 -12.78 -41.85
CA PRO A 270 5.42 -12.93 -43.28
C PRO A 270 5.30 -11.56 -44.00
N PRO A 271 6.27 -11.16 -44.85
CA PRO A 271 6.26 -9.84 -45.49
C PRO A 271 4.97 -9.54 -46.25
N GLU A 272 4.42 -10.54 -46.95
CA GLU A 272 3.15 -10.41 -47.69
C GLU A 272 1.96 -10.05 -46.78
N LYS A 273 1.92 -10.61 -45.56
CA LYS A 273 0.84 -10.30 -44.60
C LYS A 273 1.00 -8.90 -44.03
N LEU A 274 2.23 -8.47 -43.76
CA LEU A 274 2.49 -7.12 -43.28
C LEU A 274 2.16 -6.09 -44.37
N GLN A 275 2.59 -6.34 -45.60
CA GLN A 275 2.26 -5.49 -46.74
C GLN A 275 0.75 -5.40 -46.97
N GLY A 276 0.04 -6.53 -46.97
CA GLY A 276 -1.42 -6.54 -47.10
C GLY A 276 -2.17 -5.83 -45.96
N LEU A 277 -1.56 -5.67 -44.78
CA LEU A 277 -2.09 -4.81 -43.71
C LEU A 277 -1.72 -3.33 -43.92
N LEU A 278 -0.52 -3.04 -44.42
CA LEU A 278 -0.09 -1.66 -44.73
C LEU A 278 -0.87 -1.07 -45.91
N ASP A 279 -1.24 -1.90 -46.88
CA ASP A 279 -2.03 -1.51 -48.06
C ASP A 279 -3.49 -1.21 -47.69
N GLN A 280 -3.97 -1.74 -46.56
CA GLN A 280 -5.29 -1.42 -46.04
C GLN A 280 -5.25 -0.08 -45.31
N ASP A 281 -6.06 0.87 -45.79
CA ASP A 281 -6.11 2.18 -45.16
C ASP A 281 -6.61 2.10 -43.71
N GLN A 282 -5.92 2.83 -42.83
CA GLN A 282 -6.28 3.02 -41.44
C GLN A 282 -6.39 1.75 -40.58
N VAL A 283 -5.69 0.65 -40.88
CA VAL A 283 -5.76 -0.57 -40.03
C VAL A 283 -4.60 -0.75 -39.04
N ILE A 284 -3.51 -0.01 -39.18
CA ILE A 284 -2.39 0.00 -38.24
C ILE A 284 -2.37 1.33 -37.46
N ALA A 285 -2.08 1.24 -36.17
CA ALA A 285 -1.77 2.35 -35.29
C ALA A 285 -0.33 2.22 -34.80
N VAL A 286 0.42 3.31 -34.84
CA VAL A 286 1.80 3.39 -34.34
C VAL A 286 1.76 4.08 -32.98
N ALA A 287 2.23 3.39 -31.94
CA ALA A 287 2.42 4.00 -30.64
C ALA A 287 3.64 4.93 -30.65
N SER A 288 3.69 5.85 -29.70
CA SER A 288 4.76 6.86 -29.55
C SER A 288 6.18 6.28 -29.47
N ASN A 289 6.34 5.02 -29.08
CA ASN A 289 7.62 4.31 -29.01
C ASN A 289 8.00 3.58 -30.32
N GLY A 290 7.25 3.79 -31.41
CA GLY A 290 7.50 3.19 -32.72
C GLY A 290 7.05 1.73 -32.84
N VAL A 291 6.24 1.24 -31.92
CA VAL A 291 5.64 -0.11 -31.97
C VAL A 291 4.29 -0.04 -32.68
N MET A 292 4.07 -0.94 -33.63
CA MET A 292 2.87 -1.06 -34.44
C MET A 292 1.85 -1.97 -33.76
N TYR A 293 0.59 -1.57 -33.83
CA TYR A 293 -0.57 -2.32 -33.36
C TYR A 293 -1.65 -2.34 -34.43
N VAL A 294 -2.37 -3.44 -34.59
CA VAL A 294 -3.58 -3.45 -35.41
C VAL A 294 -4.72 -2.70 -34.70
N LYS A 295 -5.56 -2.00 -35.46
CA LYS A 295 -6.77 -1.35 -34.92
C LYS A 295 -7.87 -2.39 -34.59
N PRO A 296 -8.85 -2.04 -33.73
CA PRO A 296 -9.93 -2.95 -33.34
C PRO A 296 -10.72 -3.57 -34.51
N LYS A 297 -10.79 -2.88 -35.66
CA LYS A 297 -11.42 -3.37 -36.90
C LYS A 297 -10.82 -4.69 -37.41
N VAL A 298 -9.52 -4.90 -37.22
CA VAL A 298 -8.83 -6.15 -37.61
C VAL A 298 -8.90 -7.16 -36.48
N ARG A 299 -8.54 -6.72 -35.27
CA ARG A 299 -8.61 -7.54 -34.07
C ARG A 299 -8.75 -6.66 -32.84
N GLU A 300 -9.74 -7.00 -32.02
CA GLU A 300 -9.88 -6.43 -30.69
C GLU A 300 -8.85 -7.02 -29.73
N SER A 301 -8.20 -6.13 -28.97
CA SER A 301 -7.21 -6.49 -27.95
C SER A 301 -7.84 -7.28 -26.80
N LEU A 302 -7.19 -8.39 -26.41
CA LEU A 302 -7.63 -9.23 -25.30
C LEU A 302 -7.61 -8.44 -23.97
N LEU A 303 -6.55 -7.66 -23.75
CA LEU A 303 -6.42 -6.81 -22.57
C LEU A 303 -7.43 -5.66 -22.58
N ALA A 304 -7.70 -5.07 -23.75
CA ALA A 304 -8.64 -3.96 -23.89
C ALA A 304 -10.07 -4.44 -23.61
N GLN A 305 -10.47 -5.59 -24.14
CA GLN A 305 -11.77 -6.20 -23.87
C GLN A 305 -11.95 -6.41 -22.36
N MET A 306 -10.99 -7.09 -21.72
CA MET A 306 -11.04 -7.37 -20.28
C MET A 306 -11.07 -6.09 -19.44
N LEU A 307 -10.22 -5.12 -19.76
CA LEU A 307 -10.18 -3.84 -19.05
C LEU A 307 -11.46 -3.04 -19.23
N ARG A 308 -12.06 -3.04 -20.43
CA ARG A 308 -13.33 -2.35 -20.71
C ARG A 308 -14.45 -2.93 -19.85
N GLU A 309 -14.62 -4.26 -19.85
CA GLU A 309 -15.63 -4.94 -19.03
C GLU A 309 -15.44 -4.63 -17.54
N LEU A 310 -14.19 -4.66 -17.05
CA LEU A 310 -13.88 -4.32 -15.66
C LEU A 310 -14.22 -2.85 -15.34
N LEU A 311 -13.82 -1.91 -16.18
CA LEU A 311 -14.07 -0.48 -15.98
C LEU A 311 -15.57 -0.16 -16.02
N GLU A 312 -16.32 -0.72 -16.97
CA GLU A 312 -17.78 -0.57 -17.08
C GLU A 312 -18.49 -1.17 -15.87
N THR A 313 -18.14 -2.40 -15.48
CA THR A 313 -18.67 -3.05 -14.27
C THR A 313 -18.41 -2.17 -13.04
N ARG A 314 -17.23 -1.57 -12.94
CA ARG A 314 -16.89 -0.67 -11.83
C ARG A 314 -17.76 0.59 -11.82
N ILE A 315 -18.05 1.16 -12.99
CA ILE A 315 -18.97 2.30 -13.11
C ILE A 315 -20.37 1.89 -12.65
N MET A 316 -20.88 0.75 -13.12
CA MET A 316 -22.18 0.21 -12.71
C MET A 316 -22.25 -0.02 -11.20
N LEU A 317 -21.22 -0.60 -10.59
CA LEU A 317 -21.16 -0.81 -9.13
C LEU A 317 -21.20 0.51 -8.37
N LYS A 318 -20.47 1.54 -8.83
CA LYS A 318 -20.50 2.87 -8.20
C LYS A 318 -21.86 3.56 -8.34
N GLN A 319 -22.55 3.37 -9.46
CA GLN A 319 -23.93 3.85 -9.63
C GLN A 319 -24.89 3.10 -8.70
N ALA A 320 -24.78 1.77 -8.61
CA ALA A 320 -25.58 0.99 -7.66
C ALA A 320 -25.33 1.43 -6.20
N MET A 321 -24.09 1.77 -5.84
CA MET A 321 -23.76 2.31 -4.52
C MET A 321 -24.47 3.63 -4.20
N SER A 322 -24.71 4.50 -5.19
CA SER A 322 -25.39 5.78 -4.93
C SER A 322 -26.88 5.60 -4.60
N HIS A 323 -27.48 4.49 -5.05
CA HIS A 323 -28.87 4.12 -4.77
C HIS A 323 -29.05 3.26 -3.50
N CYS A 324 -27.97 2.66 -2.97
CA CYS A 324 -28.02 1.77 -1.81
C CYS A 324 -27.50 2.44 -0.51
N LYS A 325 -27.60 3.76 -0.37
CA LYS A 325 -27.06 4.48 0.80
C LYS A 325 -27.73 4.09 2.12
N ASP A 326 -28.98 3.62 2.07
CA ASP A 326 -29.76 3.24 3.26
C ASP A 326 -29.50 1.80 3.71
N ASP A 327 -28.83 0.98 2.89
CA ASP A 327 -28.48 -0.41 3.20
C ASP A 327 -26.95 -0.54 3.33
N ASP A 328 -26.45 -0.29 4.54
CA ASP A 328 -25.01 -0.29 4.84
C ASP A 328 -24.34 -1.63 4.50
N ARG A 329 -25.02 -2.76 4.69
CA ARG A 329 -24.47 -4.08 4.34
C ARG A 329 -24.28 -4.21 2.83
N ARG A 330 -25.29 -3.88 2.03
CA ARG A 330 -25.19 -3.93 0.57
C ARG A 330 -24.19 -2.89 0.05
N TRP A 331 -24.19 -1.69 0.62
CA TRP A 331 -23.25 -0.64 0.25
C TRP A 331 -21.80 -1.10 0.44
N ARG A 332 -21.46 -1.68 1.61
CA ARG A 332 -20.12 -2.22 1.89
C ARG A 332 -19.73 -3.34 0.93
N GLN A 333 -20.66 -4.23 0.59
CA GLN A 333 -20.41 -5.30 -0.37
C GLN A 333 -20.06 -4.74 -1.76
N LEU A 334 -20.84 -3.76 -2.24
CA LEU A 334 -20.59 -3.09 -3.52
C LEU A 334 -19.26 -2.32 -3.50
N ASP A 335 -18.93 -1.68 -2.37
CA ASP A 335 -17.65 -0.99 -2.21
C ASP A 335 -16.45 -1.97 -2.28
N MET A 336 -16.56 -3.12 -1.63
CA MET A 336 -15.55 -4.18 -1.73
C MET A 336 -15.37 -4.65 -3.18
N ARG A 337 -16.46 -4.86 -3.93
CA ARG A 337 -16.38 -5.25 -5.34
C ARG A 337 -15.74 -4.18 -6.22
N GLN A 338 -16.15 -2.91 -6.11
CA GLN A 338 -15.54 -1.84 -6.92
C GLN A 338 -14.06 -1.65 -6.57
N LEU A 339 -13.68 -1.87 -5.30
CA LEU A 339 -12.29 -1.83 -4.85
C LEU A 339 -11.49 -2.99 -5.44
N ALA A 340 -12.05 -4.21 -5.46
CA ALA A 340 -11.42 -5.38 -6.08
C ALA A 340 -11.05 -5.09 -7.53
N ILE A 341 -12.00 -4.55 -8.29
CA ILE A 341 -11.81 -4.18 -9.69
C ILE A 341 -10.79 -3.05 -9.84
N LYS A 342 -10.89 -1.99 -9.03
CA LYS A 342 -9.91 -0.88 -9.03
C LYS A 342 -8.48 -1.40 -8.87
N LEU A 343 -8.26 -2.26 -7.88
CA LEU A 343 -6.94 -2.82 -7.60
C LEU A 343 -6.46 -3.73 -8.73
N LEU A 344 -7.36 -4.51 -9.33
CA LEU A 344 -7.02 -5.37 -10.47
C LEU A 344 -6.59 -4.56 -11.69
N CYS A 345 -7.38 -3.55 -12.08
CA CYS A 345 -7.04 -2.66 -13.20
C CYS A 345 -5.67 -1.98 -13.00
N ASN A 346 -5.38 -1.53 -11.77
CA ASN A 346 -4.11 -0.86 -11.46
C ASN A 346 -2.89 -1.79 -11.61
N VAL A 347 -3.05 -3.09 -11.37
CA VAL A 347 -1.93 -4.04 -11.48
C VAL A 347 -1.77 -4.64 -12.88
N MET A 348 -2.71 -4.40 -13.81
CA MET A 348 -2.65 -4.92 -15.19
C MET A 348 -1.43 -4.42 -15.94
N TYR A 349 -1.18 -3.10 -15.93
CA TYR A 349 0.04 -2.53 -16.51
C TYR A 349 1.30 -3.12 -15.83
N GLY A 350 1.27 -3.24 -14.50
CA GLY A 350 2.39 -3.81 -13.73
C GLY A 350 2.69 -5.27 -14.09
N TYR A 351 1.70 -6.03 -14.55
CA TYR A 351 1.91 -7.40 -15.06
C TYR A 351 2.66 -7.38 -16.41
N VAL A 352 2.29 -6.50 -17.32
CA VAL A 352 2.94 -6.32 -18.62
C VAL A 352 4.38 -5.82 -18.45
N GLY A 353 4.61 -4.85 -17.57
CA GLY A 353 5.93 -4.23 -17.33
C GLY A 353 6.81 -4.95 -16.31
N ALA A 354 6.51 -6.17 -15.89
CA ALA A 354 7.24 -6.86 -14.82
C ALA A 354 8.61 -7.41 -15.26
N SER A 355 9.63 -6.56 -15.37
CA SER A 355 10.94 -6.95 -15.93
C SER A 355 11.79 -7.91 -15.07
N PHE A 356 11.59 -7.97 -13.74
CA PHE A 356 12.44 -8.78 -12.85
C PHE A 356 11.84 -10.15 -12.51
N SER A 357 10.59 -10.17 -12.05
CA SER A 357 9.87 -11.37 -11.62
C SER A 357 8.58 -11.58 -12.41
N GLY A 358 8.52 -11.06 -13.64
CA GLY A 358 7.37 -11.18 -14.52
C GLY A 358 7.12 -12.60 -14.97
N ARG A 359 5.84 -12.90 -15.20
CA ARG A 359 5.40 -14.21 -15.71
C ARG A 359 5.13 -14.19 -17.19
N MET A 360 4.70 -13.05 -17.75
CA MET A 360 4.57 -12.83 -19.19
C MET A 360 4.89 -11.37 -19.53
N PRO A 361 6.09 -10.87 -19.22
CA PRO A 361 6.41 -9.46 -19.40
C PRO A 361 6.63 -9.11 -20.87
N CYS A 362 6.35 -7.85 -21.23
CA CYS A 362 6.63 -7.28 -22.54
C CYS A 362 7.00 -5.81 -22.42
N GLY A 363 8.31 -5.52 -22.48
CA GLY A 363 8.85 -4.17 -22.35
C GLY A 363 8.29 -3.19 -23.39
N ASP A 364 8.16 -3.63 -24.65
CA ASP A 364 7.67 -2.78 -25.74
C ASP A 364 6.22 -2.33 -25.54
N ILE A 365 5.34 -3.20 -25.04
CA ILE A 365 3.96 -2.82 -24.72
C ILE A 365 3.93 -1.90 -23.49
N ALA A 366 4.73 -2.21 -22.47
CA ALA A 366 4.84 -1.36 -21.28
C ALA A 366 5.32 0.06 -21.63
N ASP A 367 6.30 0.17 -22.51
CA ASP A 367 6.80 1.44 -23.05
C ASP A 367 5.72 2.18 -23.86
N SER A 368 4.99 1.48 -24.74
CA SER A 368 3.88 2.09 -25.48
C SER A 368 2.85 2.68 -24.53
N ILE A 369 2.48 1.98 -23.46
CA ILE A 369 1.50 2.46 -22.47
C ILE A 369 2.02 3.73 -21.77
N VAL A 370 3.25 3.69 -21.26
CA VAL A 370 3.83 4.81 -20.49
C VAL A 370 4.04 6.04 -21.37
N GLN A 371 4.52 5.86 -22.60
CA GLN A 371 4.80 6.97 -23.50
C GLN A 371 3.53 7.65 -24.01
N ASN A 372 2.51 6.88 -24.41
CA ASN A 372 1.21 7.45 -24.79
C ASN A 372 0.55 8.18 -23.59
N ALA A 373 0.66 7.64 -22.37
CA ALA A 373 0.16 8.30 -21.17
C ALA A 373 0.90 9.63 -20.89
N ARG A 374 2.23 9.64 -21.06
CA ARG A 374 3.05 10.84 -20.95
C ARG A 374 2.66 11.90 -21.98
N GLU A 375 2.49 11.52 -23.24
CA GLU A 375 2.05 12.43 -24.30
C GLU A 375 0.65 12.98 -24.02
N THR A 376 -0.27 12.13 -23.54
CA THR A 376 -1.62 12.54 -23.12
C THR A 376 -1.55 13.63 -22.04
N LEU A 377 -0.71 13.45 -21.02
CA LEU A 377 -0.51 14.45 -19.97
C LEU A 377 0.12 15.74 -20.51
N GLN A 378 1.12 15.64 -21.38
CA GLN A 378 1.75 16.80 -22.03
C GLN A 378 0.76 17.58 -22.91
N ASN A 379 -0.12 16.89 -23.61
CA ASN A 379 -1.18 17.50 -24.42
C ASN A 379 -2.16 18.28 -23.54
N ALA A 380 -2.59 17.70 -22.42
CA ALA A 380 -3.42 18.37 -21.44
C ALA A 380 -2.74 19.64 -20.90
N ILE A 381 -1.47 19.55 -20.50
CA ILE A 381 -0.67 20.70 -20.02
C ILE A 381 -0.57 21.79 -21.08
N ARG A 382 -0.28 21.42 -22.34
CA ARG A 382 -0.20 22.38 -23.45
C ARG A 382 -1.53 23.09 -23.67
N MET A 383 -2.65 22.37 -23.63
CA MET A 383 -3.98 22.95 -23.77
C MET A 383 -4.31 23.91 -22.62
N ILE A 384 -4.02 23.53 -21.38
CA ILE A 384 -4.27 24.38 -20.20
C ILE A 384 -3.47 25.68 -20.29
N GLN A 385 -2.21 25.61 -20.69
CA GLN A 385 -1.34 26.78 -20.76
C GLN A 385 -1.58 27.66 -21.99
N SER A 386 -2.13 27.12 -23.09
CA SER A 386 -2.38 27.91 -24.31
C SER A 386 -3.65 28.77 -24.22
N ARG A 387 -4.61 28.37 -23.38
CA ARG A 387 -5.86 29.09 -23.17
C ARG A 387 -5.75 30.16 -22.09
N LYS A 388 -5.73 31.43 -22.52
CA LYS A 388 -5.59 32.59 -21.63
C LYS A 388 -6.87 32.94 -20.86
N ASP A 389 -8.03 32.57 -21.41
CA ASP A 389 -9.36 32.77 -20.84
C ASP A 389 -9.54 32.11 -19.46
N TRP A 390 -8.85 31.00 -19.20
CA TRP A 390 -8.87 30.35 -17.90
C TRP A 390 -7.99 31.01 -16.84
N GLY A 391 -7.07 31.91 -17.22
CA GLY A 391 -6.10 32.50 -16.28
C GLY A 391 -5.26 31.44 -15.53
N ALA A 392 -5.11 30.27 -16.13
CA ALA A 392 -4.62 29.05 -15.49
C ALA A 392 -3.13 28.83 -15.76
N ARG A 393 -2.41 28.31 -14.76
CA ARG A 393 -1.00 27.97 -14.91
C ARG A 393 -0.67 26.65 -14.26
N VAL A 394 -0.10 25.71 -15.02
CA VAL A 394 0.35 24.44 -14.47
C VAL A 394 1.58 24.68 -13.60
N ILE A 395 1.53 24.24 -12.33
CA ILE A 395 2.62 24.41 -11.36
C ILE A 395 3.25 23.07 -10.94
N TYR A 396 2.55 21.96 -11.18
CA TYR A 396 3.04 20.61 -10.90
C TYR A 396 2.24 19.58 -11.71
N GLY A 397 2.81 18.39 -11.88
CA GLY A 397 2.14 17.24 -12.48
C GLY A 397 2.80 15.95 -12.02
N ASP A 398 2.01 14.97 -11.62
CA ASP A 398 2.46 13.69 -11.08
C ASP A 398 1.78 12.55 -11.84
N THR A 399 2.41 12.07 -12.90
CA THR A 399 2.00 10.89 -13.70
C THR A 399 0.66 10.99 -14.42
N ASP A 400 -0.43 11.08 -13.67
CA ASP A 400 -1.84 11.10 -14.08
C ASP A 400 -2.57 12.37 -13.61
N SER A 401 -1.93 13.17 -12.75
CA SER A 401 -2.51 14.41 -12.21
C SER A 401 -1.81 15.68 -12.70
N VAL A 402 -2.59 16.77 -12.79
CA VAL A 402 -2.12 18.13 -13.13
C VAL A 402 -2.60 19.12 -12.06
N PHE A 403 -1.69 19.95 -11.58
CA PHE A 403 -1.94 20.98 -10.57
C PHE A 403 -1.93 22.34 -11.25
N VAL A 404 -3.07 23.02 -11.21
CA VAL A 404 -3.33 24.25 -11.95
C VAL A 404 -3.59 25.39 -10.96
N LEU A 405 -2.72 26.38 -10.95
CA LEU A 405 -2.87 27.59 -10.16
C LEU A 405 -3.80 28.58 -10.87
N THR A 406 -4.78 29.11 -10.13
CA THR A 406 -5.67 30.19 -10.57
C THR A 406 -5.56 31.38 -9.62
N LYS A 407 -4.77 32.39 -9.98
CA LYS A 407 -4.45 33.53 -9.11
C LYS A 407 -5.62 34.50 -8.97
N GLY A 408 -5.92 34.95 -7.74
CA GLY A 408 -6.96 35.95 -7.48
C GLY A 408 -8.39 35.47 -7.77
N VAL A 409 -8.58 34.16 -7.92
CA VAL A 409 -9.88 33.53 -8.17
C VAL A 409 -10.40 32.94 -6.86
N ASP A 410 -11.71 33.06 -6.61
CA ASP A 410 -12.31 32.41 -5.45
C ASP A 410 -12.45 30.89 -5.65
N ARG A 411 -12.74 30.15 -4.57
CA ARG A 411 -12.85 28.67 -4.68
C ARG A 411 -13.96 28.25 -5.64
N LYS A 412 -15.09 28.97 -5.66
CA LYS A 412 -16.25 28.60 -6.46
C LYS A 412 -15.92 28.68 -7.95
N ARG A 413 -15.36 29.79 -8.40
CA ARG A 413 -14.93 29.96 -9.79
C ARG A 413 -13.78 29.02 -10.14
N ALA A 414 -12.87 28.73 -9.21
CA ALA A 414 -11.82 27.74 -9.44
C ALA A 414 -12.38 26.32 -9.68
N PHE A 415 -13.49 25.92 -9.04
CA PHE A 415 -14.16 24.65 -9.36
C PHE A 415 -14.76 24.67 -10.77
N GLU A 416 -15.40 25.77 -11.17
CA GLU A 416 -15.96 25.93 -12.53
C GLU A 416 -14.86 25.83 -13.60
N ILE A 417 -13.74 26.55 -13.41
CA ILE A 417 -12.57 26.47 -14.30
C ILE A 417 -12.02 25.04 -14.35
N GLY A 418 -11.96 24.35 -13.21
CA GLY A 418 -11.52 22.94 -13.15
C GLY A 418 -12.39 22.01 -14.00
N GLU A 419 -13.71 22.18 -13.95
CA GLU A 419 -14.65 21.40 -14.76
C GLU A 419 -14.58 21.76 -16.25
N GLU A 420 -14.44 23.05 -16.58
CA GLU A 420 -14.24 23.53 -17.96
C GLU A 420 -12.98 22.89 -18.59
N ILE A 421 -11.87 22.87 -17.84
CA ILE A 421 -10.62 22.23 -18.26
C ILE A 421 -10.81 20.72 -18.40
N ALA A 422 -11.42 20.06 -17.40
CA ALA A 422 -11.63 18.62 -17.41
C ALA A 422 -12.45 18.16 -18.62
N LEU A 423 -13.52 18.90 -18.95
CA LEU A 423 -14.35 18.63 -20.12
C LEU A 423 -13.57 18.81 -21.42
N ALA A 424 -12.89 19.94 -21.58
CA ALA A 424 -12.12 20.25 -22.77
C ALA A 424 -11.01 19.23 -23.05
N VAL A 425 -10.23 18.86 -22.03
CA VAL A 425 -9.17 17.86 -22.17
C VAL A 425 -9.76 16.49 -22.48
N THR A 426 -10.87 16.11 -21.83
CA THR A 426 -11.56 14.84 -22.12
C THR A 426 -12.03 14.78 -23.58
N GLN A 427 -12.62 15.86 -24.11
CA GLN A 427 -13.10 15.92 -25.50
C GLN A 427 -11.96 15.83 -26.54
N SER A 428 -10.74 16.21 -26.18
CA SER A 428 -9.58 16.09 -27.07
C SER A 428 -8.91 14.71 -27.09
N ASN A 429 -9.39 13.76 -26.27
CA ASN A 429 -8.80 12.44 -26.16
C ASN A 429 -9.77 11.34 -26.63
N PRO A 430 -9.25 10.20 -27.15
CA PRO A 430 -10.09 9.07 -27.49
C PRO A 430 -10.74 8.44 -26.24
N SER A 431 -11.95 7.91 -26.41
CA SER A 431 -12.62 7.13 -25.35
C SER A 431 -11.79 5.87 -25.01
N PRO A 432 -11.65 5.48 -23.73
CA PRO A 432 -12.32 6.00 -22.53
C PRO A 432 -11.47 6.98 -21.69
N ILE A 433 -10.47 7.65 -22.28
CA ILE A 433 -9.58 8.56 -21.53
C ILE A 433 -10.40 9.76 -21.04
N LYS A 434 -10.46 9.95 -19.72
CA LYS A 434 -11.23 11.01 -19.08
C LYS A 434 -10.43 11.71 -17.99
N LEU A 435 -10.32 13.03 -18.10
CA LEU A 435 -9.81 13.89 -17.03
C LEU A 435 -10.96 14.28 -16.09
N GLN A 436 -10.69 14.34 -14.80
CA GLN A 436 -11.68 14.76 -13.81
C GLN A 436 -11.15 15.81 -12.86
N MET A 437 -12.07 16.67 -12.44
CA MET A 437 -11.88 17.53 -11.29
C MET A 437 -11.94 16.70 -10.00
N GLU A 438 -10.81 16.58 -9.30
CA GLU A 438 -10.74 15.79 -8.07
C GLU A 438 -11.05 16.66 -6.84
N LYS A 439 -10.37 17.81 -6.73
CA LYS A 439 -10.38 18.68 -5.55
C LYS A 439 -9.69 20.01 -5.84
N ILE A 440 -9.86 20.94 -4.91
CA ILE A 440 -9.06 22.17 -4.82
C ILE A 440 -8.23 22.14 -3.54
N TYR A 441 -6.99 22.58 -3.64
CA TYR A 441 -6.16 22.95 -2.51
C TYR A 441 -6.20 24.46 -2.27
N HIS A 442 -6.55 24.89 -1.05
CA HIS A 442 -6.57 26.32 -0.69
C HIS A 442 -6.48 26.54 0.85
N PRO A 443 -5.33 26.96 1.40
CA PRO A 443 -4.01 27.09 0.75
C PRO A 443 -3.28 25.74 0.62
N CYS A 444 -2.09 25.75 0.00
CA CYS A 444 -1.18 24.60 -0.01
C CYS A 444 0.29 24.95 -0.10
N ILE A 445 1.13 23.93 0.11
CA ILE A 445 2.58 23.98 0.00
C ILE A 445 3.01 22.84 -0.93
N LEU A 446 3.74 23.19 -1.99
CA LEU A 446 4.46 22.23 -2.82
C LEU A 446 5.94 22.26 -2.42
N LEU A 447 6.49 21.12 -1.97
CA LEU A 447 7.88 21.03 -1.53
C LEU A 447 8.79 20.46 -2.62
N ALA A 448 8.43 19.27 -3.10
CA ALA A 448 9.20 18.50 -4.06
C ALA A 448 8.29 17.47 -4.74
N LYS A 449 8.82 16.74 -5.72
CA LYS A 449 8.09 15.65 -6.37
C LYS A 449 7.51 14.69 -5.31
N LYS A 450 6.20 14.44 -5.40
CA LYS A 450 5.42 13.60 -4.48
C LYS A 450 5.44 14.06 -3.02
N ARG A 451 5.77 15.34 -2.76
CA ARG A 451 5.83 15.95 -1.43
C ARG A 451 5.07 17.28 -1.42
N TYR A 452 3.85 17.25 -0.95
CA TYR A 452 2.97 18.42 -0.88
C TYR A 452 1.91 18.26 0.21
N VAL A 453 1.36 19.38 0.65
CA VAL A 453 0.31 19.43 1.68
C VAL A 453 -0.62 20.60 1.43
N GLY A 454 -1.92 20.42 1.63
CA GLY A 454 -2.90 21.48 1.45
C GLY A 454 -4.22 21.16 2.12
N TYR A 455 -5.01 22.19 2.37
CA TYR A 455 -6.42 22.01 2.73
C TYR A 455 -7.21 21.64 1.49
N LYS A 456 -7.72 20.40 1.44
CA LYS A 456 -8.52 19.92 0.31
C LYS A 456 -9.99 20.26 0.50
N TYR A 457 -10.60 20.71 -0.59
CA TYR A 457 -12.03 20.92 -0.74
C TYR A 457 -12.53 20.04 -1.87
N ARG A 458 -13.61 19.30 -1.64
CA ARG A 458 -14.20 18.40 -2.66
C ARG A 458 -15.30 19.05 -3.49
N GLY A 459 -15.83 20.18 -3.05
CA GLY A 459 -16.81 20.93 -3.80
C GLY A 459 -16.93 22.38 -3.30
N PRO A 460 -17.68 23.22 -4.03
CA PRO A 460 -17.82 24.65 -3.71
C PRO A 460 -18.40 24.94 -2.32
N ASN A 461 -19.27 24.05 -1.84
CA ASN A 461 -19.98 24.18 -0.56
C ASN A 461 -19.27 23.47 0.61
N ASP A 462 -18.06 22.96 0.38
CA ASP A 462 -17.28 22.29 1.42
C ASP A 462 -16.71 23.34 2.39
N SER A 463 -17.29 23.42 3.59
CA SER A 463 -16.90 24.41 4.61
C SER A 463 -15.83 23.90 5.56
N HIS A 464 -15.56 22.59 5.58
CA HIS A 464 -14.65 21.96 6.54
C HIS A 464 -13.50 21.29 5.78
N PRO A 465 -12.40 22.01 5.48
CA PRO A 465 -11.30 21.42 4.76
C PRO A 465 -10.66 20.29 5.54
N ILE A 466 -10.12 19.32 4.80
CA ILE A 466 -9.30 18.25 5.39
C ILE A 466 -7.85 18.51 4.99
N LEU A 467 -6.93 18.49 5.96
CA LEU A 467 -5.50 18.55 5.66
C LEU A 467 -5.08 17.28 4.91
N ASP A 468 -4.68 17.43 3.65
CA ASP A 468 -4.23 16.33 2.81
C ASP A 468 -2.73 16.46 2.58
N ALA A 469 -1.98 15.57 3.22
CA ALA A 469 -0.53 15.51 3.11
C ALA A 469 -0.10 14.32 2.26
N LYS A 470 0.82 14.53 1.31
CA LYS A 470 1.42 13.49 0.47
C LYS A 470 2.94 13.52 0.63
N GLY A 471 3.52 12.38 1.01
CA GLY A 471 4.96 12.14 1.06
C GLY A 471 5.78 12.95 2.07
N ILE A 472 5.17 13.89 2.79
CA ILE A 472 5.78 14.65 3.88
C ILE A 472 5.71 13.88 5.21
N GLU A 473 6.49 14.33 6.19
CA GLU A 473 6.71 13.56 7.43
C GLU A 473 5.44 13.34 8.27
N THR A 474 4.38 14.13 8.10
CA THR A 474 3.09 13.91 8.78
C THR A 474 2.43 12.57 8.47
N VAL A 475 2.73 11.97 7.31
CA VAL A 475 2.18 10.67 6.88
C VAL A 475 3.22 9.56 6.76
N ARG A 476 4.51 9.88 6.94
CA ARG A 476 5.58 8.88 6.87
C ARG A 476 5.78 8.18 8.20
N ARG A 477 6.20 6.92 8.15
CA ARG A 477 6.37 6.04 9.32
C ARG A 477 7.83 5.82 9.72
N ASP A 478 8.77 6.57 9.15
CA ASP A 478 10.21 6.48 9.42
C ASP A 478 10.69 7.44 10.52
N GLY A 479 9.89 8.45 10.88
CA GLY A 479 10.11 9.33 12.03
C GLY A 479 9.33 8.92 13.27
N CYS A 480 9.44 9.73 14.32
CA CYS A 480 8.64 9.58 15.54
C CYS A 480 7.29 10.33 15.44
N GLY A 481 6.32 9.96 16.29
CA GLY A 481 4.99 10.57 16.31
C GLY A 481 5.01 12.07 16.61
N MET A 482 5.97 12.54 17.41
CA MET A 482 6.15 13.96 17.72
C MET A 482 6.41 14.78 16.45
N VAL A 483 7.22 14.27 15.51
CA VAL A 483 7.49 14.95 14.23
C VAL A 483 6.20 15.08 13.42
N GLN A 484 5.38 14.03 13.39
CA GLN A 484 4.10 14.06 12.67
C GLN A 484 3.16 15.12 13.24
N ARG A 485 3.03 15.15 14.57
CA ARG A 485 2.18 16.09 15.30
C ARG A 485 2.64 17.53 15.15
N VAL A 486 3.88 17.83 15.54
CA VAL A 486 4.42 19.20 15.54
C VAL A 486 4.43 19.80 14.13
N LEU A 487 4.82 19.03 13.11
CA LEU A 487 4.77 19.48 11.72
C LEU A 487 3.33 19.73 11.25
N GLY A 488 2.40 18.84 11.60
CA GLY A 488 0.98 18.99 11.28
C GLY A 488 0.39 20.24 11.91
N GLU A 489 0.54 20.42 13.22
CA GLU A 489 0.08 21.59 13.97
C GLU A 489 0.71 22.89 13.46
N THR A 490 1.98 22.85 13.06
CA THR A 490 2.68 24.00 12.45
C THR A 490 2.04 24.40 11.11
N ILE A 491 1.75 23.43 10.25
CA ILE A 491 1.12 23.68 8.94
C ILE A 491 -0.32 24.17 9.12
N GLU A 492 -1.07 23.56 10.03
CA GLU A 492 -2.45 23.96 10.33
C GLU A 492 -2.49 25.39 10.88
N GLU A 493 -1.62 25.72 11.84
CA GLU A 493 -1.49 27.08 12.37
C GLU A 493 -1.16 28.06 11.26
N LEU A 494 -0.18 27.74 10.41
CA LEU A 494 0.20 28.57 9.27
C LEU A 494 -0.98 28.81 8.33
N PHE A 495 -1.76 27.77 8.01
CA PHE A 495 -2.90 27.89 7.09
C PHE A 495 -4.08 28.67 7.67
N VAL A 496 -4.28 28.59 8.99
CA VAL A 496 -5.39 29.26 9.68
C VAL A 496 -5.05 30.70 10.03
N SER A 497 -3.94 30.94 10.73
CA SER A 497 -3.60 32.28 11.22
C SER A 497 -2.86 33.12 10.19
N LYS A 498 -2.22 32.50 9.19
CA LYS A 498 -1.31 33.15 8.23
C LYS A 498 -0.25 34.02 8.93
N ASN A 499 0.12 33.67 10.16
CA ASN A 499 0.95 34.48 11.02
C ASN A 499 2.17 33.70 11.53
N LEU A 500 3.35 34.04 11.01
CA LEU A 500 4.61 33.39 11.37
C LEU A 500 5.02 33.62 12.83
N THR A 501 4.57 34.71 13.46
CA THR A 501 4.83 34.97 14.88
C THR A 501 4.08 33.98 15.78
N MET A 502 2.84 33.62 15.42
CA MET A 502 2.07 32.60 16.14
C MET A 502 2.69 31.21 15.98
N VAL A 503 3.13 30.87 14.77
CA VAL A 503 3.87 29.63 14.50
C VAL A 503 5.15 29.56 15.33
N ARG A 504 5.95 30.63 15.34
CA ARG A 504 7.17 30.71 16.14
C ARG A 504 6.90 30.48 17.63
N LYS A 505 5.91 31.18 18.19
CA LYS A 505 5.55 31.05 19.62
C LYS A 505 5.21 29.61 19.98
N LYS A 506 4.40 28.91 19.17
CA LYS A 506 4.06 27.50 19.39
C LYS A 506 5.29 26.59 19.36
N LEU A 507 6.22 26.83 18.44
CA LEU A 507 7.45 26.05 18.37
C LEU A 507 8.37 26.31 19.56
N GLU A 508 8.50 27.56 20.02
CA GLU A 508 9.25 27.92 21.23
C GLU A 508 8.67 27.25 22.49
N GLU A 509 7.34 27.20 22.62
CA GLU A 509 6.65 26.47 23.69
C GLU A 509 6.96 24.97 23.64
N GLU A 510 6.89 24.35 22.45
CA GLU A 510 7.23 22.93 22.27
C GLU A 510 8.69 22.60 22.60
N TRP A 511 9.62 23.47 22.21
CA TRP A 511 11.02 23.31 22.61
C TRP A 511 11.20 23.43 24.12
N GLY A 512 10.49 24.38 24.76
CA GLY A 512 10.47 24.54 26.21
C GLY A 512 9.98 23.29 26.93
N ASP A 513 8.87 22.71 26.49
CA ASP A 513 8.30 21.49 27.06
C ASP A 513 9.22 20.27 26.85
N LEU A 514 9.85 20.14 25.68
CA LEU A 514 10.82 19.09 25.43
C LEU A 514 12.06 19.20 26.33
N MET A 515 12.59 20.42 26.52
CA MET A 515 13.71 20.68 27.43
C MET A 515 13.34 20.41 28.90
N ALA A 516 12.11 20.74 29.29
CA ALA A 516 11.58 20.45 30.62
C ALA A 516 11.23 18.96 30.83
N GLY A 517 11.30 18.13 29.77
CA GLY A 517 10.91 16.72 29.81
C GLY A 517 9.40 16.50 29.91
N LYS A 518 8.58 17.51 29.63
CA LYS A 518 7.11 17.45 29.61
C LYS A 518 6.61 16.89 28.28
N ILE A 519 7.07 15.69 27.94
CA ILE A 519 6.68 15.05 26.68
C ILE A 519 6.10 13.66 26.89
N ASN A 520 5.13 13.35 26.04
CA ASN A 520 4.64 12.00 25.89
C ASN A 520 5.71 11.12 25.22
N LEU A 521 6.42 10.30 26.01
CA LEU A 521 7.48 9.39 25.52
C LEU A 521 7.03 8.48 24.36
N THR A 522 5.74 8.15 24.29
CA THR A 522 5.21 7.32 23.19
C THR A 522 5.30 8.02 21.83
N GLU A 523 5.25 9.35 21.80
CA GLU A 523 5.42 10.16 20.60
C GLU A 523 6.89 10.26 20.17
N CYS A 524 7.84 9.99 21.08
CA CYS A 524 9.27 9.98 20.79
C CYS A 524 9.77 8.64 20.26
N LEU A 525 8.95 7.59 20.28
CA LEU A 525 9.31 6.27 19.79
C LEU A 525 9.60 6.32 18.29
N ILE A 526 10.78 5.84 17.91
CA ILE A 526 11.16 5.61 16.52
C ILE A 526 11.10 4.09 16.31
N SER A 527 10.60 3.64 15.16
CA SER A 527 10.48 2.21 14.87
C SER A 527 11.02 1.86 13.49
N THR A 528 11.95 0.91 13.44
CA THR A 528 12.58 0.45 12.20
C THR A 528 12.15 -0.96 11.84
N GLU A 529 11.98 -1.21 10.54
CA GLU A 529 11.58 -2.52 10.03
C GLU A 529 12.80 -3.45 9.92
N VAL A 530 12.63 -4.68 10.43
CA VAL A 530 13.64 -5.73 10.41
C VAL A 530 13.71 -6.37 9.03
N LYS A 531 14.86 -6.20 8.37
CA LYS A 531 15.22 -6.87 7.12
C LYS A 531 16.24 -7.98 7.44
N ALA A 532 15.99 -9.20 6.93
CA ALA A 532 16.55 -10.48 7.40
C ALA A 532 18.10 -10.61 7.44
N GLU A 533 18.85 -9.68 6.84
CA GLU A 533 20.30 -9.78 6.75
C GLU A 533 21.06 -9.20 7.95
N LYS A 534 20.48 -8.25 8.69
CA LYS A 534 21.24 -7.47 9.71
C LYS A 534 21.17 -8.00 11.14
N TYR A 535 20.25 -8.91 11.45
CA TYR A 535 19.92 -9.27 12.84
C TYR A 535 20.39 -10.67 13.27
N LYS A 536 21.28 -11.34 12.53
CA LYS A 536 21.69 -12.75 12.74
C LYS A 536 22.50 -13.07 14.03
N LYS A 537 22.54 -12.18 15.03
CA LYS A 537 23.29 -12.39 16.28
C LYS A 537 22.35 -12.37 17.48
N GLY A 538 21.97 -13.54 17.98
CA GLY A 538 21.17 -13.74 19.19
C GLY A 538 20.45 -15.10 19.22
N PRO A 539 19.93 -15.54 20.38
CA PRO A 539 19.06 -16.72 20.46
C PRO A 539 17.80 -16.51 19.62
N SER A 540 17.44 -17.50 18.80
CA SER A 540 16.41 -17.41 17.74
C SER A 540 15.01 -17.04 18.23
N THR A 541 14.69 -17.29 19.50
CA THR A 541 13.38 -17.03 20.13
C THR A 541 13.14 -15.55 20.46
N LEU A 542 14.19 -14.76 20.66
CA LEU A 542 14.10 -13.31 20.95
C LEU A 542 14.35 -12.45 19.71
N MET A 543 14.59 -13.09 18.56
CA MET A 543 14.86 -12.37 17.33
C MET A 543 13.54 -11.90 16.69
N PRO A 544 13.45 -10.60 16.33
CA PRO A 544 12.28 -10.07 15.66
C PRO A 544 12.07 -10.73 14.29
N GLU A 545 10.81 -10.84 13.89
CA GLU A 545 10.39 -11.44 12.64
C GLU A 545 10.70 -10.55 11.42
N TYR A 546 10.83 -11.16 10.24
CA TYR A 546 10.94 -10.39 9.00
C TYR A 546 9.70 -9.51 8.80
N GLY A 547 9.94 -8.21 8.64
CA GLY A 547 8.89 -7.19 8.52
C GLY A 547 8.33 -6.67 9.84
N GLU A 548 8.80 -7.19 10.98
CA GLU A 548 8.50 -6.64 12.31
C GLU A 548 9.15 -5.27 12.48
N ARG A 549 8.52 -4.41 13.28
CA ARG A 549 9.02 -3.07 13.61
C ARG A 549 9.50 -3.02 15.06
N VAL A 550 10.78 -2.70 15.26
CA VAL A 550 11.41 -2.63 16.57
C VAL A 550 11.45 -1.18 17.06
N PRO A 551 10.80 -0.84 18.19
CA PRO A 551 10.83 0.51 18.75
C PRO A 551 12.11 0.79 19.52
N PHE A 552 12.55 2.04 19.50
CA PHE A 552 13.64 2.54 20.33
C PHE A 552 13.49 4.04 20.65
N LEU A 553 14.25 4.48 21.65
CA LEU A 553 14.40 5.88 22.04
C LEU A 553 15.88 6.29 21.95
N VAL A 554 16.13 7.59 21.82
CA VAL A 554 17.49 8.15 21.91
C VAL A 554 17.65 8.87 23.25
N ALA A 555 18.43 8.27 24.15
CA ALA A 555 18.75 8.82 25.45
C ALA A 555 20.00 9.71 25.38
N PHE A 556 20.24 10.54 26.40
CA PHE A 556 21.51 11.26 26.51
C PHE A 556 22.68 10.28 26.61
N GLY A 557 23.71 10.49 25.79
CA GLY A 557 24.94 9.69 25.81
C GLY A 557 25.75 9.90 27.07
N ARG A 558 26.53 8.88 27.45
CA ARG A 558 27.55 8.99 28.49
C ARG A 558 28.85 9.50 27.84
N GLY A 559 29.12 10.80 27.94
CA GLY A 559 30.33 11.45 27.42
C GLY A 559 30.12 12.28 26.14
N GLN A 560 31.06 13.19 25.85
CA GLN A 560 30.98 14.16 24.74
C GLN A 560 31.13 13.50 23.35
N ASP A 561 31.77 12.32 23.24
CA ASP A 561 32.02 11.61 21.98
C ASP A 561 31.09 10.41 21.72
N ALA A 562 30.00 10.28 22.49
CA ALA A 562 29.09 9.14 22.35
C ALA A 562 28.42 9.14 20.97
N ARG A 563 28.64 8.07 20.17
CA ARG A 563 27.99 7.93 18.85
C ARG A 563 26.49 7.74 19.04
N LEU A 564 25.70 8.13 18.03
CA LEU A 564 24.25 7.97 18.09
C LEU A 564 23.81 6.54 18.40
N ILE A 565 24.49 5.54 17.86
CA ILE A 565 24.16 4.12 18.11
C ILE A 565 24.32 3.73 19.58
N ASP A 566 25.25 4.36 20.30
CA ASP A 566 25.51 4.09 21.72
C ASP A 566 24.45 4.77 22.63
N GLN A 567 23.63 5.66 22.05
CA GLN A 567 22.55 6.39 22.72
C GLN A 567 21.17 5.77 22.48
N VAL A 568 21.07 4.80 21.57
CA VAL A 568 19.84 4.11 21.22
C VAL A 568 19.56 3.03 22.26
N VAL A 569 18.39 3.10 22.89
CA VAL A 569 17.96 2.16 23.94
C VAL A 569 16.54 1.67 23.68
N SER A 570 16.21 0.47 24.17
CA SER A 570 14.83 0.00 24.12
C SER A 570 13.93 0.81 25.06
N PRO A 571 12.60 0.88 24.80
CA PRO A 571 11.68 1.57 25.71
C PRO A 571 11.73 1.01 27.14
N GLU A 572 11.87 -0.31 27.29
CA GLU A 572 11.97 -0.97 28.59
C GLU A 572 13.25 -0.58 29.33
N GLU A 573 14.39 -0.54 28.64
CA GLU A 573 15.66 -0.10 29.20
C GLU A 573 15.63 1.38 29.60
N PHE A 574 15.04 2.23 28.76
CA PHE A 574 14.88 3.66 29.01
C PHE A 574 14.13 3.92 30.33
N VAL A 575 13.00 3.24 30.53
CA VAL A 575 12.19 3.36 31.75
C VAL A 575 12.89 2.71 32.94
N GLY A 576 13.41 1.48 32.78
CA GLY A 576 14.03 0.72 33.86
C GLY A 576 15.28 1.40 34.44
N ARG A 577 16.08 2.04 33.58
CA ARG A 577 17.27 2.80 34.01
C ARG A 577 16.99 4.27 34.28
N ARG A 578 15.74 4.73 34.16
CA ARG A 578 15.31 6.13 34.34
C ARG A 578 16.17 7.12 33.55
N LEU A 579 16.40 6.81 32.28
CA LEU A 579 17.21 7.63 31.39
C LEU A 579 16.48 8.92 31.00
N LYS A 580 17.24 9.94 30.61
CA LYS A 580 16.70 11.20 30.08
C LYS A 580 16.73 11.20 28.56
N LEU A 581 15.66 11.68 27.94
CA LEU A 581 15.54 11.81 26.49
C LEU A 581 16.56 12.83 25.97
N ASN A 582 17.27 12.51 24.89
CA ASN A 582 18.18 13.46 24.25
C ASN A 582 17.39 14.49 23.44
N TYR A 583 16.83 15.52 24.10
CA TYR A 583 16.00 16.53 23.44
C TYR A 583 16.72 17.21 22.28
N ARG A 584 18.04 17.44 22.37
CA ARG A 584 18.83 18.05 21.28
C ARG A 584 18.79 17.22 20.01
N TYR A 585 18.92 15.90 20.13
CA TYR A 585 18.77 14.99 18.99
C TYR A 585 17.38 15.15 18.34
N TYR A 586 16.32 15.14 19.15
CA TYR A 586 14.95 15.24 18.63
C TYR A 586 14.66 16.62 18.00
N VAL A 587 15.14 17.73 18.58
CA VAL A 587 14.98 19.05 17.94
C VAL A 587 15.83 19.15 16.68
N GLU A 588 17.14 18.97 16.81
CA GLU A 588 18.10 19.30 15.74
C GLU A 588 18.10 18.32 14.57
N LYS A 589 17.84 17.03 14.85
CA LYS A 589 17.90 15.96 13.83
C LYS A 589 16.54 15.50 13.36
N GLN A 590 15.48 15.64 14.18
CA GLN A 590 14.14 15.19 13.81
C GLN A 590 13.22 16.36 13.43
N LEU A 591 13.08 17.39 14.26
CA LEU A 591 12.11 18.48 14.03
C LEU A 591 12.63 19.55 13.06
N ILE A 592 13.80 20.14 13.32
CA ILE A 592 14.33 21.25 12.52
C ILE A 592 14.36 20.90 11.03
N PRO A 593 14.92 19.76 10.57
CA PRO A 593 15.00 19.48 9.14
C PRO A 593 13.64 19.38 8.44
N VAL A 594 12.57 18.99 9.14
CA VAL A 594 11.23 18.87 8.56
C VAL A 594 10.53 20.22 8.51
N LEU A 595 10.65 21.00 9.59
CA LEU A 595 10.06 22.34 9.71
C LEU A 595 10.73 23.31 8.74
N ASP A 596 12.06 23.24 8.66
CA ASP A 596 12.91 24.07 7.81
C ASP A 596 12.56 23.90 6.32
N ARG A 597 12.25 22.67 5.86
CA ARG A 597 11.80 22.44 4.47
C ARG A 597 10.50 23.17 4.13
N VAL A 598 9.61 23.35 5.11
CA VAL A 598 8.34 24.05 4.92
C VAL A 598 8.54 25.56 5.08
N LEU A 599 9.13 25.98 6.19
CA LEU A 599 9.21 27.39 6.59
C LEU A 599 10.23 28.19 5.77
N LYS A 600 11.26 27.55 5.19
CA LYS A 600 12.15 28.23 4.23
C LYS A 600 11.46 28.73 2.98
N LEU A 601 10.36 28.08 2.55
CA LEU A 601 9.57 28.56 1.41
C LEU A 601 8.88 29.90 1.70
N LEU A 602 8.78 30.26 2.98
CA LEU A 602 8.25 31.53 3.49
C LEU A 602 9.37 32.49 3.92
N GLY A 603 10.64 32.16 3.64
CA GLY A 603 11.80 32.98 4.00
C GLY A 603 12.24 32.87 5.46
N VAL A 604 11.80 31.84 6.18
CA VAL A 604 12.13 31.63 7.60
C VAL A 604 13.23 30.58 7.76
N ASP A 605 14.26 30.90 8.55
CA ASP A 605 15.22 29.92 9.06
C ASP A 605 14.85 29.50 10.49
N VAL A 606 14.27 28.31 10.63
CA VAL A 606 13.79 27.76 11.91
C VAL A 606 14.93 27.56 12.90
N ARG A 607 16.18 27.40 12.43
CA ARG A 607 17.34 27.25 13.30
C ARG A 607 17.67 28.50 14.09
N THR A 608 17.18 29.66 13.67
CA THR A 608 17.38 30.92 14.41
C THR A 608 16.37 31.09 15.54
N TRP A 609 15.31 30.27 15.54
CA TRP A 609 14.30 30.27 16.58
C TRP A 609 14.65 29.30 17.72
N TRP A 610 15.29 28.18 17.40
CA TRP A 610 15.91 27.25 18.36
C TRP A 610 17.25 27.80 18.86
#